data_AF-A0A432ENG0-F1
#
_entry.id   AF-A0A432ENG0-F1
#
_cell.length_a   1.000
_cell.length_b   1.000
_cell.length_c   1.000
_cell.angle_alpha   90.00
_cell.angle_beta   90.00
_cell.angle_gamma   90.00
#
_symmetry.space_group_name_H-M   'P 1'
#
loop_
_entity.id
_entity.type
_entity.pdbx_description
1 polymer ?
#
loop_
_entity_poly.entity_id
_entity_poly.type
_entity_poly.pdbx_seq_one_letter_code
_entity_poly.pdbx_strand_id
1 'polypeptide(L)'
;KRPILSWPYTEGLRMDEAMHPLTFIATGLYGEDLPAQNGAPLRLVVPWKYGFKSIKSIVRISFVEQQPLNTWQETAADEYGFYANVNPDVSHPRWSQRKERRIGEFRKRKTLFLNGYADQVAQLYQGMDLKKNF
;
A
#
# COMPACT_ATOMS: atom_id res chain seq x y z
N LYS A 1 -9.79 18.54 -19.51
CA LYS A 1 -8.69 18.01 -18.66
C LYS A 1 -9.01 16.54 -18.40
N ARG A 2 -8.19 15.59 -18.89
CA ARG A 2 -8.39 14.17 -18.55
C ARG A 2 -8.12 13.98 -17.05
N PRO A 3 -8.95 13.23 -16.31
CA PRO A 3 -8.70 12.96 -14.91
C PRO A 3 -7.39 12.17 -14.77
N ILE A 4 -6.59 12.50 -13.75
CA ILE A 4 -5.27 11.88 -13.49
C ILE A 4 -5.43 10.41 -13.08
N LEU A 5 -6.58 10.04 -12.50
CA LEU A 5 -6.93 8.69 -12.08
C LEU A 5 -8.31 8.31 -12.62
N SER A 6 -8.52 7.03 -12.92
CA SER A 6 -9.83 6.45 -13.19
C SER A 6 -10.59 6.31 -11.88
N TRP A 7 -11.75 6.98 -11.75
CA TRP A 7 -12.57 6.94 -10.55
C TRP A 7 -13.78 6.02 -10.75
N PRO A 8 -14.27 5.34 -9.69
CA PRO A 8 -13.82 5.41 -8.29
C PRO A 8 -12.46 4.73 -8.07
N TYR A 9 -11.78 5.10 -6.97
CA TYR A 9 -10.52 4.46 -6.59
C TYR A 9 -10.78 3.02 -6.15
N THR A 10 -10.00 2.09 -6.67
CA THR A 10 -10.10 0.65 -6.46
C THR A 10 -8.76 0.08 -6.04
N GLU A 11 -8.80 -0.86 -5.10
CA GLU A 11 -7.62 -1.57 -4.63
C GLU A 11 -7.91 -3.04 -4.41
N GLY A 12 -6.84 -3.82 -4.31
CA GLY A 12 -6.91 -5.26 -4.08
C GLY A 12 -5.75 -5.78 -3.24
N LEU A 13 -6.02 -6.82 -2.47
CA LEU A 13 -5.03 -7.61 -1.75
C LEU A 13 -5.22 -9.08 -2.11
N ARG A 14 -4.15 -9.86 -1.99
CA ARG A 14 -4.29 -11.32 -1.96
C ARG A 14 -4.98 -11.72 -0.64
N MET A 15 -5.71 -12.84 -0.63
CA MET A 15 -6.53 -13.23 0.51
C MET A 15 -5.74 -13.37 1.82
N ASP A 16 -4.56 -13.99 1.76
CA ASP A 16 -3.66 -14.13 2.90
C ASP A 16 -3.11 -12.79 3.42
N GLU A 17 -2.87 -11.81 2.54
CA GLU A 17 -2.51 -10.44 2.93
C GLU A 17 -3.68 -9.72 3.61
N ALA A 18 -4.90 -9.90 3.10
CA ALA A 18 -6.12 -9.33 3.67
C ALA A 18 -6.44 -9.93 5.05
N MET A 19 -6.14 -11.22 5.24
CA MET A 19 -6.35 -11.95 6.48
C MET A 19 -5.18 -11.81 7.48
N HIS A 20 -4.07 -11.19 7.09
CA HIS A 20 -2.92 -11.03 7.96
C HIS A 20 -3.24 -10.11 9.16
N PRO A 21 -2.85 -10.44 10.41
CA PRO A 21 -3.21 -9.65 11.60
C PRO A 21 -2.77 -8.18 11.59
N LEU A 22 -1.78 -7.83 10.77
CA LEU A 22 -1.33 -6.44 10.59
C LEU A 22 -2.15 -5.64 9.57
N THR A 23 -3.02 -6.29 8.79
CA THR A 23 -3.99 -5.62 7.92
C THR A 23 -5.25 -5.33 8.71
N PHE A 24 -5.67 -4.07 8.75
CA PHE A 24 -6.86 -3.68 9.51
C PHE A 24 -7.61 -2.53 8.84
N ILE A 25 -8.88 -2.37 9.24
CA ILE A 25 -9.69 -1.21 8.89
C ILE A 25 -9.58 -0.18 10.01
N ALA A 26 -9.01 0.98 9.70
CA ALA A 26 -8.98 2.11 10.59
C ALA A 26 -10.31 2.87 10.54
N THR A 27 -10.89 3.10 11.72
CA THR A 27 -12.08 3.93 11.94
C THR A 27 -11.78 5.19 12.74
N GLY A 28 -10.58 5.28 13.33
CA GLY A 28 -10.14 6.39 14.17
C GLY A 28 -8.65 6.70 14.04
N LEU A 29 -8.24 7.86 14.52
CA LEU A 29 -6.86 8.32 14.57
C LEU A 29 -6.64 9.19 15.82
N TYR A 30 -5.59 8.88 16.59
CA TYR A 30 -5.25 9.59 17.84
C TYR A 30 -6.38 9.63 18.89
N GLY A 31 -7.18 8.56 18.99
CA GLY A 31 -8.27 8.44 19.98
C GLY A 31 -9.61 9.02 19.53
N GLU A 32 -9.65 9.68 18.37
CA GLU A 32 -10.84 10.30 17.79
C GLU A 32 -11.28 9.58 16.51
N ASP A 33 -12.48 9.89 16.04
CA ASP A 33 -12.99 9.44 14.74
C ASP A 33 -12.05 9.86 13.59
N LEU A 34 -11.97 9.01 12.56
CA LEU A 34 -11.07 9.26 11.43
C LEU A 34 -11.49 10.54 10.70
N PRO A 35 -10.59 11.52 10.49
CA PRO A 35 -10.93 12.72 9.72
C PRO A 35 -11.18 12.40 8.23
N ALA A 36 -12.00 13.22 7.56
CA ALA A 36 -12.33 13.03 6.14
C ALA A 36 -11.09 12.99 5.24
N GLN A 37 -10.09 13.84 5.49
CA GLN A 37 -8.82 13.86 4.75
C GLN A 37 -8.02 12.56 4.90
N ASN A 38 -8.23 11.82 5.99
CA ASN A 38 -7.62 10.52 6.22
C ASN A 38 -8.42 9.38 5.59
N GLY A 39 -9.65 9.61 5.11
CA GLY A 39 -10.45 8.62 4.40
C GLY A 39 -11.56 8.00 5.25
N ALA A 40 -12.17 8.79 6.11
CA ALA A 40 -13.36 8.43 6.86
C ALA A 40 -14.49 7.84 5.97
N PRO A 41 -15.41 7.04 6.54
CA PRO A 41 -15.37 6.48 7.90
C PRO A 41 -14.51 5.22 8.01
N LEU A 42 -14.24 4.54 6.88
CA LEU A 42 -13.49 3.29 6.82
C LEU A 42 -12.28 3.44 5.89
N ARG A 43 -11.09 3.18 6.42
CA ARG A 43 -9.82 3.18 5.67
C ARG A 43 -9.10 1.85 5.85
N LEU A 44 -8.61 1.25 4.77
CA LEU A 44 -7.70 0.11 4.86
C LEU A 44 -6.30 0.58 5.26
N VAL A 45 -5.64 -0.16 6.15
CA VAL A 45 -4.24 0.04 6.52
C VAL A 45 -3.47 -1.26 6.33
N VAL A 46 -2.38 -1.20 5.55
CA VAL A 46 -1.47 -2.33 5.31
C VAL A 46 -0.03 -1.85 5.52
N PRO A 47 0.54 -2.02 6.73
CA PRO A 47 1.68 -1.22 7.17
C PRO A 47 3.00 -1.54 6.47
N TRP A 48 3.13 -2.71 5.82
CA TRP A 48 4.36 -3.11 5.11
C TRP A 48 4.36 -2.76 3.61
N LYS A 49 3.27 -2.17 3.10
CA LYS A 49 3.08 -1.78 1.70
C LYS A 49 3.16 -0.26 1.53
N TYR A 50 3.39 0.20 0.29
CA TYR A 50 3.28 1.62 -0.02
C TYR A 50 1.87 2.15 0.19
N GLY A 51 1.76 3.42 0.58
CA GLY A 51 0.51 4.00 1.10
C GLY A 51 -0.67 4.00 0.13
N PHE A 52 -0.44 3.85 -1.18
CA PHE A 52 -1.52 3.78 -2.16
C PHE A 52 -2.38 2.51 -2.03
N LYS A 53 -1.82 1.42 -1.50
CA LYS A 53 -2.56 0.18 -1.19
C LYS A 53 -3.60 0.38 -0.08
N SER A 54 -3.44 1.41 0.73
CA SER A 54 -4.32 1.75 1.86
C SER A 54 -5.46 2.66 1.40
N ILE A 55 -6.45 2.07 0.72
CA ILE A 55 -7.63 2.74 0.15
C ILE A 55 -8.44 3.52 1.21
N LYS A 56 -8.98 4.68 0.80
CA LYS A 56 -9.79 5.59 1.62
C LYS A 56 -11.27 5.43 1.35
N SER A 57 -12.09 5.72 2.36
CA SER A 57 -13.55 5.88 2.24
C SER A 57 -14.20 4.68 1.55
N ILE A 58 -13.93 3.48 2.10
CA ILE A 58 -14.37 2.22 1.52
C ILE A 58 -15.89 2.14 1.56
N VAL A 59 -16.49 1.93 0.39
CA VAL A 59 -17.95 1.73 0.23
C VAL A 59 -18.32 0.30 -0.15
N ARG A 60 -17.36 -0.50 -0.63
CA ARG A 60 -17.57 -1.88 -1.08
C ARG A 60 -16.31 -2.72 -0.89
N ILE A 61 -16.49 -3.93 -0.38
CA ILE A 61 -15.49 -5.00 -0.35
C ILE A 61 -16.06 -6.17 -1.14
N SER A 62 -15.29 -6.72 -2.07
CA SER A 62 -15.70 -7.88 -2.87
C SER A 62 -14.61 -8.93 -2.83
N PHE A 63 -15.01 -10.19 -2.64
CA PHE A 63 -14.12 -11.33 -2.81
C PHE A 63 -14.21 -11.80 -4.26
N VAL A 64 -13.06 -11.86 -4.93
CA VAL A 64 -12.94 -12.19 -6.35
C VAL A 64 -11.95 -13.33 -6.54
N GLU A 65 -12.16 -14.14 -7.55
CA GLU A 65 -11.30 -15.29 -7.85
C GLU A 65 -10.00 -14.85 -8.53
N GLN A 66 -10.06 -13.86 -9.42
CA GLN A 66 -8.89 -13.34 -10.14
C GLN A 66 -8.37 -12.05 -9.49
N GLN A 67 -7.05 -11.83 -9.59
CA GLN A 67 -6.40 -10.61 -9.11
C GLN A 67 -7.02 -9.37 -9.79
N PRO A 68 -7.62 -8.44 -9.03
CA PRO A 68 -8.18 -7.23 -9.62
C PRO A 68 -7.09 -6.25 -10.01
N LEU A 69 -7.35 -5.41 -11.01
CA LEU A 69 -6.51 -4.26 -11.34
C LEU A 69 -6.75 -3.15 -10.30
N ASN A 70 -5.67 -2.58 -9.76
CA ASN A 70 -5.77 -1.41 -8.88
C ASN A 70 -5.62 -0.09 -9.64
N THR A 71 -6.10 1.01 -9.07
CA THR A 71 -6.11 2.33 -9.74
C THR A 71 -4.74 2.83 -10.19
N TRP A 72 -3.67 2.58 -9.42
CA TRP A 72 -2.33 3.02 -9.80
C TRP A 72 -1.71 2.13 -10.88
N GLN A 73 -1.98 0.82 -10.85
CA GLN A 73 -1.64 -0.08 -11.96
C GLN A 73 -2.35 0.33 -13.25
N GLU A 74 -3.64 0.65 -13.19
CA GLU A 74 -4.40 1.11 -14.37
C GLU A 74 -3.82 2.42 -14.93
N THR A 75 -3.35 3.30 -14.05
CA THR A 75 -2.85 4.64 -14.44
C THR A 75 -1.40 4.60 -14.94
N ALA A 76 -0.53 3.82 -14.30
CA ALA A 76 0.91 3.78 -14.55
C ALA A 76 1.49 2.41 -14.16
N ALA A 77 1.16 1.39 -14.96
CA ALA A 77 1.58 -0.01 -14.74
C ALA A 77 3.10 -0.22 -14.72
N ASP A 78 3.87 0.69 -15.31
CA ASP A 78 5.34 0.68 -15.31
C ASP A 78 5.95 1.21 -14.01
N GLU A 79 5.15 1.86 -13.16
CA GLU A 79 5.58 2.49 -11.90
C GLU A 79 5.07 1.81 -10.63
N TYR A 80 3.87 1.22 -10.69
CA TYR A 80 3.18 0.67 -9.54
C TYR A 80 2.69 -0.74 -9.82
N GLY A 81 3.15 -1.72 -9.04
CA GLY A 81 2.68 -3.10 -9.11
C GLY A 81 1.51 -3.41 -8.19
N PHE A 82 1.09 -4.68 -8.22
CA PHE A 82 -0.04 -5.16 -7.41
C PHE A 82 0.35 -5.28 -5.93
N TYR A 83 1.49 -5.91 -5.66
CA TYR A 83 1.90 -6.19 -4.29
C TYR A 83 2.42 -4.96 -3.57
N ALA A 84 3.23 -4.13 -4.24
CA ALA A 84 3.70 -2.84 -3.72
C ALA A 84 4.29 -2.91 -2.30
N ASN A 85 5.02 -3.99 -2.01
CA ASN A 85 5.73 -4.18 -0.75
C ASN A 85 6.84 -3.13 -0.64
N VAL A 86 7.00 -2.49 0.52
CA VAL A 86 8.08 -1.53 0.73
C VAL A 86 9.42 -2.24 0.61
N ASN A 87 10.20 -1.88 -0.41
CA ASN A 87 11.48 -2.51 -0.69
C ASN A 87 12.54 -1.46 -1.04
N PRO A 88 13.55 -1.20 -0.18
CA PRO A 88 14.59 -0.21 -0.45
C PRO A 88 15.47 -0.56 -1.67
N ASP A 89 15.56 -1.84 -2.02
CA ASP A 89 16.44 -2.33 -3.09
C ASP A 89 15.79 -2.26 -4.48
N VAL A 90 14.50 -1.94 -4.55
CA VAL A 90 13.77 -1.71 -5.80
C VAL A 90 13.40 -0.24 -5.90
N SER A 91 13.95 0.43 -6.91
CA SER A 91 13.68 1.85 -7.10
C SER A 91 12.41 2.04 -7.92
N HIS A 92 11.69 3.12 -7.61
CA HIS A 92 10.66 3.60 -8.51
C HIS A 92 11.34 4.15 -9.78
N PRO A 93 10.72 4.07 -10.98
CA PRO A 93 11.37 4.52 -12.23
C PRO A 93 11.94 5.94 -12.17
N ARG A 94 11.30 6.81 -11.39
CA ARG A 94 11.68 8.22 -11.24
C ARG A 94 12.53 8.55 -10.01
N TRP A 95 12.66 7.65 -9.01
CA TRP A 95 13.44 7.93 -7.79
C TRP A 95 13.85 6.68 -7.02
N SER A 96 14.94 6.80 -6.24
CA SER A 96 15.37 5.74 -5.35
C SER A 96 14.49 5.60 -4.12
N GLN A 97 14.15 4.36 -3.76
CA GLN A 97 13.41 4.02 -2.54
C GLN A 97 14.30 3.70 -1.33
N ARG A 98 15.63 3.79 -1.48
CA ARG A 98 16.60 3.45 -0.41
C ARG A 98 16.49 4.34 0.84
N LYS A 99 16.00 5.57 0.68
CA LYS A 99 15.88 6.55 1.75
C LYS A 99 14.53 7.23 1.72
N GLU A 100 13.96 7.42 2.90
CA GLU A 100 12.69 8.11 3.12
C GLU A 100 12.89 9.38 3.97
N ARG A 101 11.87 10.24 3.99
CA ARG A 101 11.79 11.38 4.90
C ARG A 101 10.59 11.17 5.80
N ARG A 102 10.83 10.92 7.08
CA ARG A 102 9.73 10.93 8.07
C ARG A 102 9.19 12.33 8.19
N ILE A 103 7.87 12.47 8.15
CA ILE A 103 7.23 13.74 8.43
C ILE A 103 7.54 14.15 9.87
N GLY A 104 8.05 15.38 10.05
CA GLY A 104 8.57 15.89 11.32
C GLY A 104 10.09 15.82 11.48
N GLU A 105 10.82 15.13 10.59
CA GLU A 105 12.29 15.06 10.61
C GLU A 105 12.91 15.87 9.45
N PHE A 106 14.02 16.58 9.72
CA PHE A 106 14.73 17.37 8.71
C PHE A 106 15.56 16.51 7.74
N ARG A 107 16.20 15.44 8.25
CA ARG A 107 17.09 14.59 7.47
C ARG A 107 16.35 13.34 6.97
N LYS A 108 16.80 12.82 5.82
CA LYS A 108 16.36 11.52 5.32
C LYS A 108 16.99 10.39 6.13
N ARG A 109 16.29 9.28 6.25
CA ARG A 109 16.76 8.02 6.87
C ARG A 109 16.65 6.86 5.89
N LYS A 110 17.26 5.72 6.21
CA LYS A 110 17.15 4.51 5.39
C LYS A 110 15.73 3.95 5.49
N THR A 111 15.16 3.58 4.34
CA THR A 111 13.89 2.86 4.28
C THR A 111 14.13 1.42 4.73
N LEU A 112 13.24 0.88 5.57
CA LEU A 112 13.34 -0.50 6.04
C LEU A 112 12.63 -1.45 5.06
N PHE A 113 13.18 -2.66 4.88
CA PHE A 113 12.51 -3.71 4.12
C PHE A 113 11.19 -4.09 4.79
N LEU A 114 10.13 -4.24 3.99
CA LEU A 114 8.75 -4.46 4.45
C LEU A 114 8.31 -3.44 5.51
N ASN A 115 8.84 -2.22 5.38
CA ASN A 115 8.61 -1.10 6.29
C ASN A 115 8.92 -1.42 7.77
N GLY A 116 9.85 -2.36 8.02
CA GLY A 116 10.23 -2.80 9.36
C GLY A 116 9.41 -3.97 9.91
N TYR A 117 8.49 -4.54 9.12
CA TYR A 117 7.65 -5.68 9.52
C TYR A 117 8.12 -7.01 8.92
N ALA A 118 9.40 -7.11 8.55
CA ALA A 118 9.92 -8.28 7.84
C ALA A 118 9.73 -9.58 8.63
N ASP A 119 9.98 -9.57 9.93
CA ASP A 119 9.86 -10.76 10.79
C ASP A 119 8.42 -11.30 10.83
N GLN A 120 7.43 -10.44 10.64
CA GLN A 120 6.01 -10.79 10.67
C GLN A 120 5.48 -11.22 9.30
N VAL A 121 5.91 -10.56 8.21
CA VAL A 121 5.25 -10.69 6.90
C VAL A 121 6.11 -11.32 5.81
N ALA A 122 7.42 -11.52 6.02
CA ALA A 122 8.28 -12.06 4.97
C ALA A 122 7.86 -13.47 4.51
N GLN A 123 7.28 -14.28 5.41
CA GLN A 123 6.80 -15.62 5.10
C GLN A 123 5.71 -15.64 4.02
N LEU A 124 4.88 -14.59 3.94
CA LEU A 124 3.83 -14.46 2.91
C LEU A 124 4.38 -14.40 1.49
N TYR A 125 5.67 -14.11 1.34
CA TYR A 125 6.31 -13.85 0.05
C TYR A 125 7.45 -14.82 -0.25
N GLN A 126 7.61 -15.88 0.55
CA GLN A 126 8.64 -16.89 0.29
C GLN A 126 8.44 -17.51 -1.10
N GLY A 127 9.53 -17.63 -1.86
CA GLY A 127 9.52 -18.15 -3.22
C GLY A 127 9.00 -17.16 -4.28
N MET A 128 8.59 -15.94 -3.90
CA MET A 128 8.18 -14.90 -4.85
C MET A 128 9.36 -14.01 -5.24
N ASP A 129 9.43 -13.66 -6.53
CA ASP A 129 10.31 -12.58 -6.99
C ASP A 129 9.67 -11.22 -6.66
N LEU A 130 10.07 -10.63 -5.54
CA LEU A 130 9.58 -9.33 -5.08
C LEU A 130 10.10 -8.15 -5.91
N LYS A 131 11.08 -8.34 -6.80
CA LYS A 131 11.53 -7.29 -7.74
C LYS A 131 10.64 -7.23 -8.98
N LYS A 132 10.20 -8.39 -9.46
CA LYS A 132 9.28 -8.50 -10.61
C LYS A 132 7.84 -8.10 -10.27
N ASN A 133 7.49 -8.14 -8.99
CA ASN A 133 6.15 -7.91 -8.45
C ASN A 133 6.02 -6.54 -7.74
N PHE A 134 6.99 -5.64 -7.96
CA PHE A 134 7.03 -4.29 -7.38
C PHE A 134 6.03 -3.35 -8.07
#